data_AF-A0A7Y3GDA8-F1
#
_entry.id   AF-A0A7Y3GDA8-F1
#
_cell.length_a   1.000
_cell.length_b   1.000
_cell.length_c   1.000
_cell.angle_alpha   90.00
_cell.angle_beta   90.00
_cell.angle_gamma   90.00
#
_symmetry.space_group_name_H-M   'P 1'
#
loop_
_entity.id
_entity.type
_entity.pdbx_description
1 polymer ?
#
loop_
_entity_poly.entity_id
_entity_poly.type
_entity_poly.pdbx_seq_one_letter_code
_entity_poly.pdbx_strand_id
1 'polypeptide(L)'
;MKRGIAMLAGMVALALPVRADADVVATAGQRSFERYCSACHGMDGRGDGPLREVLRTPPLDLTRIAARRGGVFPDAEIADVIDGRREVQAHGGREMPVWGKIFSRRIIEDSTA
;
A
#
# COMPACT_ATOMS: atom_id res chain seq x y z
N MET A 1 44.43 25.48 41.84
CA MET A 1 43.44 24.39 41.97
C MET A 1 42.46 24.51 40.81
N LYS A 2 42.45 23.55 39.89
CA LYS A 2 41.75 23.59 38.60
C LYS A 2 40.30 23.13 38.79
N ARG A 3 39.31 23.90 38.32
CA ARG A 3 37.92 23.44 38.14
C ARG A 3 37.52 23.71 36.69
N GLY A 4 37.66 22.69 35.85
CA GLY A 4 37.29 22.73 34.44
C GLY A 4 35.78 22.64 34.27
N ILE A 5 35.23 23.56 33.49
CA ILE A 5 33.83 23.54 33.06
C ILE A 5 33.75 22.52 31.92
N ALA A 6 33.14 21.36 32.17
CA ALA A 6 32.87 20.38 31.14
C ALA A 6 31.70 20.88 30.28
N MET A 7 31.98 21.29 29.04
CA MET A 7 30.95 21.49 28.03
C MET A 7 30.39 20.11 27.62
N LEU A 8 29.17 19.80 28.05
CA LEU A 8 28.37 18.77 27.37
C LEU A 8 27.85 19.38 26.06
N ALA A 9 28.54 19.08 24.97
CA ALA A 9 28.02 19.29 23.62
C ALA A 9 26.85 18.31 23.41
N GLY A 10 25.62 18.80 23.60
CA GLY A 10 24.40 18.06 23.29
C GLY A 10 24.29 17.82 21.78
N MET A 11 24.46 16.56 21.38
CA MET A 11 24.28 16.13 19.99
C MET A 11 22.78 16.05 19.69
N VAL A 12 22.18 17.19 19.31
CA VAL A 12 20.81 17.23 18.76
C VAL A 12 20.87 16.56 17.39
N ALA A 13 20.51 15.28 17.32
CA ALA A 13 20.29 14.59 16.07
C ALA A 13 19.06 15.21 15.39
N LEU A 14 19.28 16.07 14.38
CA LEU A 14 18.21 16.49 13.49
C LEU A 14 17.72 15.26 12.73
N ALA A 15 16.60 14.69 13.18
CA ALA A 15 15.85 13.71 12.41
C ALA A 15 15.26 14.40 11.18
N LEU A 16 16.03 14.44 10.10
CA LEU A 16 15.53 14.89 8.80
C LEU A 16 14.43 13.92 8.35
N PRO A 17 13.25 14.41 7.92
CA PRO A 17 12.24 13.54 7.37
C PRO A 17 12.81 12.91 6.09
N VAL A 18 12.99 11.59 6.10
CA VAL A 18 13.23 10.83 4.89
C VAL A 18 12.01 11.02 3.99
N ARG A 19 12.18 11.77 2.91
CA ARG A 19 11.20 11.82 1.83
C ARG A 19 11.44 10.58 0.99
N ALA A 20 10.43 9.71 0.91
CA ALA A 20 10.47 8.62 -0.05
C ALA A 20 10.50 9.22 -1.46
N ASP A 21 11.43 8.73 -2.28
CA ASP A 21 11.53 9.10 -3.68
C ASP A 21 10.28 8.59 -4.42
N ALA A 22 9.63 9.47 -5.18
CA ALA A 22 8.36 9.15 -5.83
C ALA A 22 8.50 8.02 -6.86
N ASP A 23 9.64 7.95 -7.56
CA ASP A 23 9.91 6.92 -8.57
C ASP A 23 10.15 5.56 -7.89
N VAL A 24 10.83 5.57 -6.74
CA VAL A 24 11.00 4.36 -5.92
C VAL A 24 9.66 3.82 -5.45
N VAL A 25 8.77 4.69 -4.94
CA VAL A 25 7.42 4.30 -4.49
C VAL A 25 6.58 3.79 -5.67
N ALA A 26 6.60 4.48 -6.81
CA ALA A 26 5.87 4.08 -8.01
C ALA A 26 6.33 2.70 -8.51
N THR A 27 7.65 2.47 -8.58
CA THR A 27 8.21 1.19 -9.02
C THR A 27 7.85 0.05 -8.05
N ALA A 28 7.89 0.31 -6.74
CA ALA A 28 7.48 -0.67 -5.74
C ALA A 28 5.97 -1.00 -5.84
N GLY A 29 5.14 0.02 -6.08
CA GLY A 29 3.71 -0.12 -6.33
C GLY A 29 3.42 -0.95 -7.57
N GLN A 30 4.11 -0.67 -8.68
CA GLN A 30 3.98 -1.44 -9.92
C GLN A 30 4.30 -2.93 -9.70
N ARG A 31 5.46 -3.26 -9.10
CA ARG A 31 5.82 -4.67 -8.83
C ARG A 31 4.80 -5.37 -7.94
N SER A 32 4.26 -4.66 -6.95
CA SER A 32 3.23 -5.20 -6.07
C SER A 32 1.94 -5.46 -6.86
N PHE A 33 1.51 -4.52 -7.69
CA PHE A 33 0.35 -4.67 -8.55
C PHE A 33 0.49 -5.86 -9.51
N GLU A 34 1.62 -5.98 -10.19
CA GLU A 34 1.91 -7.08 -11.12
C GLU A 34 1.85 -8.44 -10.41
N ARG A 35 2.43 -8.54 -9.21
CA ARG A 35 2.50 -9.80 -8.46
C ARG A 35 1.16 -10.23 -7.88
N TYR A 36 0.34 -9.27 -7.49
CA TYR A 36 -0.78 -9.51 -6.58
C TYR A 36 -2.13 -9.14 -7.20
N CYS A 37 -2.22 -8.02 -7.92
CA CYS A 37 -3.50 -7.51 -8.40
C CYS A 37 -3.82 -7.95 -9.85
N SER A 38 -2.79 -8.12 -10.67
CA SER A 38 -2.91 -8.30 -12.13
C SER A 38 -3.68 -9.56 -12.56
N ALA A 39 -3.64 -10.62 -11.76
CA ALA A 39 -4.34 -11.88 -12.08
C ALA A 39 -5.86 -11.68 -12.23
N CYS A 40 -6.43 -10.72 -11.48
CA CYS A 40 -7.84 -10.34 -11.58
C CYS A 40 -8.02 -9.05 -12.37
N HIS A 41 -7.21 -8.02 -12.11
CA HIS A 41 -7.41 -6.69 -12.68
C HIS A 41 -6.73 -6.45 -14.03
N GLY A 42 -5.96 -7.39 -14.56
CA GLY A 42 -5.17 -7.21 -15.77
C GLY A 42 -3.87 -6.45 -15.50
N MET A 43 -2.90 -6.57 -16.40
CA MET A 43 -1.60 -5.89 -16.27
C MET A 43 -1.72 -4.37 -16.38
N ASP A 44 -2.76 -3.88 -17.05
CA ASP A 44 -3.08 -2.46 -17.22
C ASP A 44 -4.16 -1.95 -16.25
N GLY A 45 -4.64 -2.83 -15.36
CA GLY A 45 -5.64 -2.49 -14.34
C GLY A 45 -7.06 -2.30 -14.87
N ARG A 46 -7.37 -2.71 -16.10
CA ARG A 46 -8.68 -2.49 -16.74
C ARG A 46 -9.76 -3.51 -16.36
N GLY A 47 -9.40 -4.52 -15.57
CA GLY A 47 -10.33 -5.54 -15.08
C GLY A 47 -10.47 -6.75 -16.01
N ASP A 48 -9.56 -6.90 -16.97
CA ASP A 48 -9.49 -7.96 -17.98
C ASP A 48 -8.38 -8.99 -17.69
N GLY A 49 -8.08 -9.19 -16.41
CA GLY A 49 -7.09 -10.18 -15.98
C GLY A 49 -7.49 -11.62 -16.34
N PRO A 50 -6.52 -12.56 -16.34
CA PRO A 50 -6.75 -13.96 -16.70
C PRO A 50 -7.90 -14.66 -15.96
N LEU A 51 -8.22 -14.20 -14.74
CA LEU A 51 -9.30 -14.78 -13.94
C LEU A 51 -10.68 -14.20 -14.24
N ARG A 52 -10.81 -13.19 -15.12
CA ARG A 52 -12.08 -12.49 -15.37
C ARG A 52 -13.25 -13.43 -15.66
N GLU A 53 -13.07 -14.40 -16.55
CA GLU A 53 -14.14 -15.28 -17.03
C GLU A 53 -14.65 -16.28 -15.98
N VAL A 54 -13.85 -16.56 -14.94
CA VAL A 54 -14.20 -17.52 -13.89
C VAL A 54 -14.72 -16.85 -12.61
N LEU A 55 -14.67 -15.52 -12.54
CA LEU A 55 -15.15 -14.75 -11.41
C LEU A 55 -16.66 -14.46 -11.53
N ARG A 56 -17.40 -14.70 -10.46
CA ARG A 56 -18.84 -14.37 -10.38
C ARG A 56 -19.12 -12.87 -10.56
N THR A 57 -18.24 -12.05 -10.01
CA THR A 57 -18.29 -10.60 -10.14
C THR A 57 -17.08 -10.14 -10.96
N PRO A 58 -17.29 -9.49 -12.12
CA PRO A 58 -16.17 -9.04 -12.94
C PRO A 58 -15.37 -7.96 -12.19
N PRO A 59 -14.02 -8.02 -12.24
CA PRO A 59 -13.18 -6.96 -11.68
C PRO A 59 -13.45 -5.61 -12.32
N LEU A 60 -13.41 -4.55 -11.52
CA LEU A 60 -13.55 -3.17 -11.98
C LEU A 60 -12.28 -2.69 -12.69
N ASP A 61 -12.47 -1.82 -13.68
CA ASP A 61 -11.42 -0.99 -14.25
C ASP A 61 -10.93 0.02 -13.20
N LEU A 62 -9.72 -0.23 -12.68
CA LEU A 62 -9.09 0.56 -11.62
C LEU A 62 -8.58 1.91 -12.13
N THR A 63 -8.32 2.04 -13.44
CA THR A 63 -7.88 3.31 -14.06
C THR A 63 -8.93 4.41 -13.93
N ARG A 64 -10.18 4.04 -13.66
CA ARG A 64 -11.33 4.95 -13.54
C ARG A 64 -11.72 5.28 -12.10
N ILE A 65 -10.94 4.87 -11.09
CA ILE A 65 -11.24 5.15 -9.68
C ILE A 65 -11.38 6.66 -9.44
N ALA A 66 -10.39 7.45 -9.87
CA ALA A 66 -10.41 8.90 -9.67
C ALA A 66 -11.64 9.53 -10.35
N ALA A 67 -11.96 9.13 -11.58
CA ALA A 67 -13.15 9.61 -12.29
C ALA A 67 -14.46 9.31 -11.51
N ARG A 68 -14.57 8.13 -10.89
CA ARG A 68 -15.72 7.76 -10.03
C ARG A 68 -15.73 8.47 -8.66
N ARG A 69 -14.69 9.24 -8.34
CA ARG A 69 -14.48 9.94 -7.07
C ARG A 69 -14.30 11.45 -7.27
N GLY A 70 -14.88 11.99 -8.34
CA GLY A 70 -14.85 13.43 -8.60
C GLY A 70 -13.51 13.94 -9.15
N GLY A 71 -12.71 13.06 -9.77
CA GLY A 71 -11.43 13.40 -10.39
C GLY A 71 -10.22 13.24 -9.47
N VAL A 72 -10.43 12.95 -8.18
CA VAL A 72 -9.35 12.76 -7.19
C VAL A 72 -9.24 11.28 -6.83
N PHE A 73 -8.01 10.76 -6.83
CA PHE A 73 -7.76 9.39 -6.38
C PHE A 73 -7.81 9.33 -4.85
N PRO A 74 -8.65 8.48 -4.23
CA PRO A 74 -8.83 8.45 -2.78
C PRO A 74 -7.82 7.51 -2.12
N ASP A 75 -6.55 7.92 -2.00
CA ASP A 75 -5.45 7.07 -1.52
C ASP A 75 -5.77 6.30 -0.22
N ALA A 76 -6.32 6.99 0.78
CA ALA A 76 -6.63 6.40 2.08
C ALA A 76 -7.72 5.31 1.98
N GLU A 77 -8.76 5.54 1.18
CA GLU A 77 -9.83 4.56 0.95
C GLU A 77 -9.27 3.30 0.27
N ILE A 78 -8.40 3.49 -0.73
CA ILE A 78 -7.80 2.36 -1.46
C ILE A 78 -6.82 1.60 -0.57
N ALA A 79 -6.04 2.28 0.26
CA ALA A 79 -5.18 1.63 1.24
C ALA A 79 -5.98 0.76 2.21
N ASP A 80 -7.11 1.26 2.72
CA ASP A 80 -8.00 0.48 3.59
C ASP A 80 -8.56 -0.78 2.90
N VAL A 81 -8.82 -0.72 1.60
CA VAL A 81 -9.25 -1.90 0.82
C VAL A 81 -8.11 -2.90 0.64
N ILE A 82 -6.90 -2.43 0.33
CA ILE A 82 -5.73 -3.29 0.07
C ILE A 82 -5.31 -4.04 1.33
N ASP A 83 -5.26 -3.36 2.48
CA ASP A 83 -4.83 -3.95 3.75
C ASP A 83 -5.96 -4.58 4.58
N GLY A 84 -7.19 -4.52 4.07
CA GLY A 84 -8.36 -5.22 4.62
C GLY A 84 -9.07 -4.48 5.75
N ARG A 85 -8.73 -3.21 6.04
CA ARG A 85 -9.54 -2.36 6.93
C ARG A 85 -10.93 -2.05 6.36
N ARG A 86 -11.11 -2.12 5.04
CA ARG A 86 -12.39 -1.99 4.34
C ARG A 86 -12.69 -3.23 3.50
N GLU A 87 -13.81 -3.86 3.80
CA GLU A 87 -14.28 -5.02 3.04
C GLU A 87 -14.88 -4.62 1.69
N VAL A 88 -14.59 -5.42 0.66
CA VAL A 88 -15.23 -5.33 -0.66
C VAL A 88 -15.78 -6.72 -0.95
N GLN A 89 -17.09 -6.83 -1.12
CA GLN A 89 -17.77 -8.13 -1.31
C GLN A 89 -17.16 -8.98 -2.43
N ALA A 90 -16.66 -8.35 -3.50
CA ALA A 90 -16.01 -9.03 -4.63
C ALA A 90 -14.68 -9.70 -4.28
N HIS A 91 -14.07 -9.37 -3.13
CA HIS A 91 -12.83 -9.98 -2.63
C HIS A 91 -13.09 -11.15 -1.66
N GLY A 92 -14.35 -11.55 -1.46
CA GLY A 92 -14.73 -12.58 -0.48
C GLY A 92 -14.89 -12.04 0.95
N GLY A 93 -15.12 -12.92 1.92
CA GLY A 93 -15.24 -12.54 3.34
C GLY A 93 -13.88 -12.40 4.04
N ARG A 94 -13.83 -11.66 5.16
CA ARG A 94 -12.60 -11.31 5.93
C ARG A 94 -11.66 -12.44 6.34
N GLU A 95 -12.18 -13.65 6.51
CA GLU A 95 -11.38 -14.84 6.86
C GLU A 95 -10.50 -15.31 5.68
N MET A 96 -10.65 -14.68 4.52
CA MET A 96 -9.63 -14.48 3.49
C MET A 96 -9.40 -12.97 3.34
N PRO A 97 -8.15 -12.47 3.21
CA PRO A 97 -7.57 -12.47 1.87
C PRO A 97 -6.08 -12.82 1.87
N VAL A 98 -5.66 -13.40 0.75
CA VAL A 98 -4.26 -13.42 0.31
C VAL A 98 -3.60 -12.02 0.43
N TRP A 99 -4.36 -10.93 0.26
CA TRP A 99 -3.88 -9.54 0.35
C TRP A 99 -3.77 -8.99 1.78
N GLY A 100 -4.76 -9.24 2.63
CA GLY A 100 -4.79 -8.70 3.99
C GLY A 100 -3.64 -9.21 4.84
N LYS A 101 -3.23 -10.49 4.71
CA LYS A 101 -1.98 -10.94 5.36
C LYS A 101 -0.76 -10.21 4.77
N ILE A 102 -0.59 -10.24 3.45
CA ILE A 102 0.58 -9.66 2.76
C ILE A 102 0.74 -8.15 3.02
N PHE A 103 -0.36 -7.41 3.11
CA PHE A 103 -0.36 -5.95 3.20
C PHE A 103 -0.85 -5.41 4.56
N SER A 104 -1.26 -6.27 5.50
CA SER A 104 -1.64 -5.79 6.83
C SER A 104 -0.46 -5.16 7.54
N ARG A 105 -0.76 -4.06 8.22
CA ARG A 105 0.18 -3.40 9.12
C ARG A 105 0.79 -4.38 10.14
N ARG A 106 0.02 -5.38 10.60
CA ARG A 106 0.46 -6.38 11.58
C ARG A 106 1.63 -7.25 11.07
N ILE A 107 1.62 -7.67 9.79
CA ILE A 107 2.75 -8.43 9.23
C ILE A 107 4.00 -7.55 9.03
N ILE A 108 3.84 -6.28 8.66
CA ILE A 108 4.97 -5.35 8.48
C ILE A 108 5.66 -5.10 9.82
N GLU A 109 4.91 -4.89 10.89
CA GLU A 109 5.43 -4.68 12.25
C GLU A 109 6.19 -5.94 12.74
N ASP A 110 5.60 -7.14 12.60
CA ASP A 110 6.22 -8.41 13.01
C ASP A 110 7.43 -8.83 12.16
N SER A 111 7.57 -8.34 10.91
CA SER A 111 8.70 -8.66 10.04
C SER A 111 9.93 -7.77 10.24
N THR A 112 9.80 -6.75 11.09
CA THR A 112 10.87 -5.79 11.42
C THR A 112 11.38 -5.91 12.87
N ALA A 113 10.86 -6.89 13.62
CA ALA A 113 11.25 -7.23 14.98
C ALA A 113 12.28 -8.38 15.01
#